data_AF-A0A088F1P0-F1
#
_entry.id   AF-A0A088F1P0-F1
#
_cell.length_a   1.000
_cell.length_b   1.000
_cell.length_c   1.000
_cell.angle_alpha   90.00
_cell.angle_beta   90.00
_cell.angle_gamma   90.00
#
_symmetry.space_group_name_H-M   'P 1'
#
loop_
_entity.id
_entity.type
_entity.pdbx_description
1 polymer ?
#
loop_
_entity_poly.entity_id
_entity_poly.type
_entity_poly.pdbx_seq_one_letter_code
_entity_poly.pdbx_strand_id
1 'polypeptide(L)'
;MNKLKPKLILGMPRTFSIYKVMVDRLEQLGFEVIDISYDDDVFKYKNLWDRFVNLFRKSIFNDKGYKNKLKFKSLGNAVLKKLERIEGKADYCLLIRADIYPKEVIEEICSKSNKAIAYQWDGVERYPAIKPLIGLFDRFYVFDRRDASSESSNYLSATNFYFGHLNHKEIIPLKKTFFFIGSFMKCRWEEIQRTAKCIIQNDGIPNFLLFTKDENITNHYTCDGIKFIDTPINYEETIKLTLENQVVVDFLTNVHTGLSFRVFEAIGYQRKLVTNNVDVKNYDFYHPNNIYILDNETRSLADFINEPYIVIEDEVLQKYNFDRWIKNMLEN
;
A
#
# COMPACT_ATOMS: atom_id res chain seq x y z
N MET A 1 11.49 33.59 -17.40
CA MET A 1 12.09 33.14 -16.13
C MET A 1 11.64 31.71 -15.90
N ASN A 2 12.56 30.74 -15.85
CA ASN A 2 12.21 29.37 -15.44
C ASN A 2 11.82 29.42 -13.97
N LYS A 3 10.54 29.20 -13.65
CA LYS A 3 10.07 29.07 -12.28
C LYS A 3 10.78 27.84 -11.70
N LEU A 4 11.53 28.02 -10.60
CA LEU A 4 12.18 26.90 -9.91
C LEU A 4 11.11 25.87 -9.54
N LYS A 5 11.35 24.60 -9.87
CA LYS A 5 10.46 23.50 -9.51
C LYS A 5 10.49 23.30 -7.99
N PRO A 6 9.34 23.08 -7.32
CA PRO A 6 9.33 22.72 -5.91
C PRO A 6 10.09 21.40 -5.69
N LYS A 7 10.96 21.36 -4.70
CA LYS A 7 11.75 20.18 -4.32
C LYS A 7 11.00 19.34 -3.31
N LEU A 8 10.92 18.03 -3.54
CA LEU A 8 10.26 17.08 -2.64
C LEU A 8 11.18 15.91 -2.33
N ILE A 9 11.47 15.70 -1.04
CA ILE A 9 12.17 14.51 -0.56
C ILE A 9 11.14 13.40 -0.38
N LEU A 10 11.27 12.29 -1.13
CA LEU A 10 10.38 11.13 -1.01
C LEU A 10 11.13 9.96 -0.38
N GLY A 11 10.63 9.43 0.72
CA GLY A 11 11.20 8.23 1.35
C GLY A 11 10.14 7.17 1.63
N MET A 12 10.34 5.97 1.13
CA MET A 12 9.42 4.86 1.29
C MET A 12 10.08 3.49 1.07
N PRO A 13 9.44 2.37 1.47
CA PRO A 13 9.87 1.05 1.04
C PRO A 13 9.81 0.90 -0.49
N ARG A 14 10.80 0.23 -1.08
CA ARG A 14 10.83 -0.06 -2.53
C ARG A 14 9.97 -1.26 -2.97
N THR A 15 9.20 -1.81 -2.06
CA THR A 15 8.36 -3.01 -2.25
C THR A 15 7.55 -2.92 -3.54
N PHE A 16 7.62 -3.96 -4.39
CA PHE A 16 6.92 -4.07 -5.68
C PHE A 16 7.13 -2.90 -6.67
N SER A 17 8.16 -2.06 -6.49
CA SER A 17 8.47 -0.92 -7.38
C SER A 17 7.40 0.18 -7.47
N ILE A 18 6.41 0.23 -6.56
CA ILE A 18 5.41 1.33 -6.55
C ILE A 18 6.06 2.71 -6.37
N TYR A 19 7.19 2.78 -5.67
CA TYR A 19 7.96 4.03 -5.50
C TYR A 19 8.37 4.66 -6.83
N LYS A 20 8.63 3.85 -7.88
CA LYS A 20 8.99 4.37 -9.21
C LYS A 20 7.84 5.14 -9.83
N VAL A 21 6.63 4.55 -9.79
CA VAL A 21 5.40 5.19 -10.26
C VAL A 21 5.12 6.49 -9.50
N MET A 22 5.37 6.51 -8.18
CA MET A 22 5.25 7.73 -7.39
C MET A 22 6.25 8.81 -7.80
N VAL A 23 7.53 8.46 -7.95
CA VAL A 23 8.58 9.39 -8.40
C VAL A 23 8.24 9.96 -9.76
N ASP A 24 7.97 9.10 -10.75
CA ASP A 24 7.69 9.50 -12.14
C ASP A 24 6.45 10.40 -12.18
N ARG A 25 5.40 10.09 -11.41
CA ARG A 25 4.20 10.91 -11.38
C ARG A 25 4.42 12.26 -10.70
N LEU A 26 5.17 12.30 -9.60
CA LEU A 26 5.53 13.56 -8.92
C LEU A 26 6.36 14.47 -9.84
N GLU A 27 7.28 13.92 -10.62
CA GLU A 27 8.06 14.69 -11.60
C GLU A 27 7.17 15.26 -12.71
N GLN A 28 6.20 14.49 -13.20
CA GLN A 28 5.18 14.95 -14.16
C GLN A 28 4.28 16.04 -13.58
N LEU A 29 4.00 16.01 -12.27
CA LEU A 29 3.27 17.06 -11.55
C LEU A 29 4.13 18.32 -11.30
N GLY A 30 5.40 18.31 -11.70
CA GLY A 30 6.27 19.48 -11.69
C GLY A 30 7.24 19.56 -10.50
N PHE A 31 7.32 18.52 -9.68
CA PHE A 31 8.30 18.47 -8.59
C PHE A 31 9.70 18.08 -9.09
N GLU A 32 10.73 18.55 -8.38
CA GLU A 32 12.06 17.95 -8.40
C GLU A 32 12.13 16.93 -7.25
N VAL A 33 12.14 15.63 -7.58
CA VAL A 33 12.03 14.57 -6.57
C VAL A 33 13.41 14.09 -6.13
N ILE A 34 13.66 14.18 -4.83
CA ILE A 34 14.84 13.61 -4.17
C ILE A 34 14.43 12.28 -3.55
N ASP A 35 14.53 11.21 -4.34
CA ASP A 35 14.17 9.85 -3.89
C ASP A 35 15.20 9.31 -2.88
N ILE A 36 14.78 9.09 -1.64
CA ILE A 36 15.54 8.40 -0.59
C ILE A 36 14.90 7.07 -0.18
N SER A 37 14.03 6.52 -1.03
CA SER A 37 13.44 5.19 -0.87
C SER A 37 14.51 4.12 -0.90
N TYR A 38 14.35 3.06 -0.10
CA TYR A 38 15.28 1.92 -0.09
C TYR A 38 14.56 0.60 0.22
N ASP A 39 15.26 -0.51 -0.03
CA ASP A 39 14.73 -1.84 0.23
C ASP A 39 14.72 -2.13 1.74
N ASP A 40 13.54 -2.18 2.37
CA ASP A 40 13.40 -2.64 3.76
C ASP A 40 13.16 -4.16 3.87
N ASP A 41 12.80 -4.81 2.75
CA ASP A 41 12.35 -6.20 2.71
C ASP A 41 13.49 -7.23 2.73
N VAL A 42 14.71 -6.83 2.39
CA VAL A 42 15.86 -7.74 2.30
C VAL A 42 16.84 -7.48 3.45
N PHE A 43 16.47 -7.95 4.64
CA PHE A 43 17.43 -8.05 5.74
C PHE A 43 17.75 -9.50 6.10
N LYS A 44 18.95 -9.94 5.69
CA LYS A 44 19.63 -11.09 6.30
C LYS A 44 20.55 -10.56 7.40
N TYR A 45 20.43 -11.09 8.61
CA TYR A 45 21.35 -10.79 9.71
C TYR A 45 22.78 -11.18 9.27
N LYS A 46 23.77 -10.29 9.51
CA LYS A 46 25.17 -10.56 9.13
C LYS A 46 25.74 -11.77 9.87
N ASN A 47 25.45 -11.90 11.17
CA ASN A 47 25.89 -13.04 11.98
C ASN A 47 24.79 -13.55 12.93
N LEU A 48 24.92 -14.81 13.38
CA LEU A 48 24.03 -15.42 14.40
C LEU A 48 23.98 -14.61 15.71
N TRP A 49 25.06 -13.88 16.00
CA TRP A 49 25.16 -12.95 17.12
C TRP A 49 24.19 -11.75 17.01
N ASP A 50 23.97 -11.18 15.81
CA ASP A 50 23.03 -10.07 15.61
C ASP A 50 21.57 -10.53 15.80
N ARG A 51 21.28 -11.80 15.48
CA ARG A 51 19.98 -12.44 15.71
C ARG A 51 19.75 -12.66 17.21
N PHE A 52 20.78 -13.10 17.94
CA PHE A 52 20.75 -13.28 19.39
C PHE A 52 20.60 -11.96 20.14
N VAL A 53 21.35 -10.92 19.75
CA VAL A 53 21.26 -9.57 20.36
C VAL A 53 19.91 -8.92 20.09
N ASN A 54 19.33 -9.07 18.89
CA ASN A 54 17.99 -8.58 18.61
C ASN A 54 16.90 -9.33 19.40
N LEU A 55 17.07 -10.63 19.66
CA LEU A 55 16.18 -11.40 20.56
C LEU A 55 16.33 -10.94 22.02
N PHE A 56 17.57 -10.78 22.50
CA PHE A 56 17.88 -10.37 23.86
C PHE A 56 17.43 -8.92 24.15
N ARG A 57 17.66 -7.99 23.22
CA ARG A 57 17.22 -6.58 23.33
C ARG A 57 15.71 -6.41 23.24
N LYS A 58 15.02 -7.21 22.42
CA LYS A 58 13.55 -7.26 22.42
C LYS A 58 12.98 -7.77 23.73
N SER A 59 13.62 -8.78 24.33
CA SER A 59 13.09 -9.47 25.51
C SER A 59 13.45 -8.80 26.84
N ILE A 60 14.54 -8.01 26.90
CA ILE A 60 15.04 -7.39 28.14
C ILE A 60 14.92 -5.86 28.12
N PHE A 61 15.10 -5.21 26.96
CA PHE A 61 15.11 -3.73 26.85
C PHE A 61 13.90 -3.15 26.12
N ASN A 62 12.97 -3.98 25.65
CA ASN A 62 11.84 -3.59 24.81
C ASN A 62 12.25 -2.72 23.59
N ASP A 63 13.51 -2.83 23.15
CA ASP A 63 14.08 -2.05 22.04
C ASP A 63 13.66 -2.68 20.71
N LYS A 64 12.46 -2.30 20.25
CA LYS A 64 11.88 -2.74 18.99
C LYS A 64 12.53 -2.08 17.76
N GLY A 65 13.35 -1.03 17.95
CA GLY A 65 13.97 -0.22 16.87
C GLY A 65 15.36 -0.69 16.43
N TYR A 66 16.03 -1.53 17.21
CA TYR A 66 17.39 -2.02 16.93
C TYR A 66 17.55 -2.69 15.55
N LYS A 67 16.55 -3.45 15.10
CA LYS A 67 16.57 -4.10 13.77
C LYS A 67 16.60 -3.07 12.65
N ASN A 68 15.83 -1.98 12.76
CA ASN A 68 15.76 -0.93 11.73
C ASN A 68 17.08 -0.13 11.68
N LYS A 69 17.71 0.12 12.84
CA LYS A 69 19.06 0.71 12.90
C LYS A 69 20.11 -0.14 12.19
N LEU A 70 20.10 -1.46 12.38
CA LEU A 70 21.03 -2.38 11.69
C LEU A 70 20.76 -2.47 10.19
N LYS A 71 19.49 -2.52 9.78
CA LYS A 71 19.09 -2.49 8.36
C LYS A 71 19.60 -1.22 7.67
N PHE A 72 19.31 -0.06 8.26
CA PHE A 72 19.74 1.23 7.72
C PHE A 72 21.26 1.34 7.67
N LYS A 73 22.00 0.81 8.65
CA LYS A 73 23.47 0.79 8.59
C LYS A 73 24.03 0.02 7.38
N SER A 74 23.30 -0.97 6.85
CA SER A 74 23.71 -1.71 5.65
C SER A 74 23.22 -1.12 4.33
N LEU A 75 22.07 -0.41 4.31
CA LEU A 75 21.36 -0.02 3.08
C LEU A 75 21.14 1.50 2.96
N GLY A 76 21.31 2.26 4.04
CA GLY A 76 21.01 3.68 4.17
C GLY A 76 22.17 4.62 3.85
N ASN A 77 23.38 4.12 3.59
CA ASN A 77 24.50 4.99 3.19
C ASN A 77 24.20 5.77 1.90
N ALA A 78 23.42 5.19 0.97
CA ALA A 78 22.94 5.89 -0.22
C ALA A 78 21.95 7.00 0.14
N VAL A 79 21.14 6.82 1.17
CA VAL A 79 20.22 7.84 1.69
C VAL A 79 21.01 9.02 2.27
N LEU A 80 21.96 8.77 3.16
CA LEU A 80 22.79 9.83 3.77
C LEU A 80 23.54 10.64 2.71
N LYS A 81 24.17 9.98 1.74
CA LYS A 81 24.85 10.66 0.62
C LYS A 81 23.91 11.52 -0.22
N LYS A 82 22.65 11.10 -0.39
CA LYS A 82 21.64 11.92 -1.09
C LYS A 82 21.25 13.13 -0.25
N LEU A 83 21.06 12.96 1.06
CA LEU A 83 20.74 14.06 1.99
C LEU A 83 21.87 15.09 2.06
N GLU A 84 23.13 14.66 2.12
CA GLU A 84 24.31 15.55 2.12
C GLU A 84 24.36 16.45 0.88
N ARG A 85 23.92 15.95 -0.28
CA ARG A 85 23.90 16.70 -1.55
C ARG A 85 22.76 17.71 -1.67
N ILE A 86 21.80 17.70 -0.74
CA ILE A 86 20.71 18.68 -0.74
C ILE A 86 21.28 20.02 -0.27
N GLU A 87 21.39 20.96 -1.20
CA GLU A 87 21.68 22.36 -0.91
C GLU A 87 20.41 23.08 -0.41
N GLY A 88 20.52 23.76 0.73
CA GLY A 88 19.39 24.45 1.35
C GLY A 88 18.34 23.48 1.91
N LYS A 89 17.06 23.81 1.73
CA LYS A 89 15.92 22.98 2.14
C LYS A 89 15.04 22.65 0.95
N ALA A 90 14.50 21.45 0.92
CA ALA A 90 13.39 21.09 0.06
C ALA A 90 12.10 21.75 0.55
N ASP A 91 11.15 21.99 -0.36
CA ASP A 91 9.84 22.54 0.00
C ASP A 91 9.06 21.56 0.89
N TYR A 92 9.14 20.27 0.57
CA TYR A 92 8.45 19.21 1.29
C TYR A 92 9.35 17.99 1.53
N CYS A 93 9.11 17.26 2.61
CA CYS A 93 9.44 15.83 2.67
C CYS A 93 8.16 15.01 2.88
N LEU A 94 8.08 13.86 2.22
CA LEU A 94 7.03 12.87 2.41
C LEU A 94 7.71 11.53 2.73
N LEU A 95 7.55 11.08 3.97
CA LEU A 95 7.99 9.76 4.41
C LEU A 95 6.80 8.82 4.55
N ILE A 96 6.76 7.80 3.70
CA ILE A 96 5.82 6.69 3.83
C ILE A 96 6.51 5.58 4.63
N ARG A 97 5.86 5.08 5.69
CA ARG A 97 6.46 4.11 6.62
C ARG A 97 7.77 4.64 7.21
N ALA A 98 7.72 5.82 7.82
CA ALA A 98 8.91 6.47 8.40
C ALA A 98 9.63 5.59 9.45
N ASP A 99 8.94 4.60 10.05
CA ASP A 99 9.50 3.66 11.02
C ASP A 99 10.68 2.83 10.49
N ILE A 100 10.85 2.73 9.17
CA ILE A 100 12.01 2.05 8.57
C ILE A 100 13.31 2.83 8.81
N TYR A 101 13.23 4.16 8.92
CA TYR A 101 14.38 5.04 9.12
C TYR A 101 14.73 5.17 10.62
N PRO A 102 16.03 5.22 10.98
CA PRO A 102 16.44 5.61 12.33
C PRO A 102 15.97 7.02 12.69
N LYS A 103 15.67 7.27 13.96
CA LYS A 103 15.21 8.58 14.45
C LYS A 103 16.14 9.71 14.02
N GLU A 104 17.45 9.50 14.14
CA GLU A 104 18.48 10.49 13.84
C GLU A 104 18.48 10.88 12.35
N VAL A 105 18.14 9.93 11.47
CA VAL A 105 18.01 10.15 10.02
C VAL A 105 16.72 10.90 9.71
N ILE A 106 15.62 10.61 10.42
CA ILE A 106 14.36 11.34 10.28
C ILE A 106 14.56 12.80 10.71
N GLU A 107 15.25 13.04 11.83
CA GLU A 107 15.61 14.38 12.29
C GLU A 107 16.42 15.14 11.22
N GLU A 108 17.40 14.48 10.57
CA GLU A 108 18.15 15.06 9.45
C GLU A 108 17.25 15.37 8.24
N ILE A 109 16.39 14.44 7.82
CA ILE A 109 15.44 14.63 6.72
C ILE A 109 14.53 15.84 6.99
N CYS A 110 13.92 15.89 8.18
CA CYS A 110 13.05 16.99 8.59
C CYS A 110 13.82 18.33 8.57
N SER A 111 15.06 18.36 9.08
CA SER A 111 15.89 19.57 9.08
C SER A 111 16.19 20.11 7.67
N LYS A 112 16.20 19.23 6.66
CA LYS A 112 16.41 19.54 5.23
C LYS A 112 15.13 19.81 4.46
N SER A 113 14.00 19.97 5.14
CA SER A 113 12.70 20.30 4.53
C SER A 113 12.05 21.51 5.21
N ASN A 114 11.22 22.24 4.48
CA ASN A 114 10.38 23.32 5.03
C ASN A 114 9.09 22.78 5.67
N LYS A 115 8.54 21.68 5.13
CA LYS A 115 7.37 20.99 5.66
C LYS A 115 7.59 19.48 5.66
N ALA A 116 7.57 18.85 6.83
CA ALA A 116 7.80 17.44 7.04
C ALA A 116 6.49 16.67 7.22
N ILE A 117 6.23 15.73 6.30
CA ILE A 117 4.98 14.97 6.25
C ILE A 117 5.29 13.48 6.34
N ALA A 118 4.54 12.77 7.17
CA ALA A 118 4.58 11.31 7.23
C ALA A 118 3.23 10.72 6.82
N TYR A 119 3.25 9.57 6.17
CA TYR A 119 2.08 8.74 5.90
C TYR A 119 2.32 7.29 6.29
N GLN A 120 1.42 6.74 7.08
CA GLN A 120 1.48 5.36 7.52
C GLN A 120 0.53 4.50 6.69
N TRP A 121 1.09 3.65 5.81
CA TRP A 121 0.35 2.70 4.94
C TRP A 121 -0.33 1.53 5.65
N ASP A 122 0.04 1.29 6.89
CA ASP A 122 -0.36 0.14 7.68
C ASP A 122 -0.91 0.61 9.03
N GLY A 123 -1.69 -0.21 9.73
CA GLY A 123 -2.19 0.17 11.04
C GLY A 123 -1.02 0.52 11.96
N VAL A 124 -1.14 1.58 12.77
CA VAL A 124 -0.07 2.04 13.67
C VAL A 124 0.38 0.92 14.61
N GLU A 125 -0.57 0.10 15.08
CA GLU A 125 -0.27 -1.06 15.94
C GLU A 125 0.49 -2.19 15.24
N ARG A 126 0.41 -2.27 13.90
CA ARG A 126 1.21 -3.22 13.11
C ARG A 126 2.70 -2.86 13.16
N TYR A 127 3.02 -1.56 13.20
CA TYR A 127 4.38 -1.04 13.23
C TYR A 127 4.57 -0.01 14.35
N PRO A 128 4.57 -0.44 15.63
CA PRO A 128 4.54 0.47 16.77
C PRO A 128 5.82 1.31 16.94
N ALA A 129 6.89 1.00 16.18
CA ALA A 129 8.11 1.80 16.12
C ALA A 129 7.87 3.22 15.56
N ILE A 130 6.74 3.45 14.90
CA ILE A 130 6.34 4.77 14.41
C ILE A 130 5.91 5.71 15.54
N LYS A 131 5.36 5.19 16.64
CA LYS A 131 4.80 5.97 17.76
C LYS A 131 5.75 7.04 18.32
N PRO A 132 7.02 6.76 18.66
CA PRO A 132 7.93 7.78 19.17
C PRO A 132 8.40 8.79 18.11
N LEU A 133 8.08 8.60 16.83
CA LEU A 133 8.53 9.43 15.71
C LEU A 133 7.49 10.46 15.27
N ILE A 134 6.22 10.31 15.69
CA ILE A 134 5.09 11.13 15.25
C ILE A 134 5.35 12.63 15.47
N GLY A 135 5.88 12.98 16.64
CA GLY A 135 6.15 14.37 17.01
C GLY A 135 7.29 15.05 16.23
N LEU A 136 7.95 14.35 15.30
CA LEU A 136 8.99 14.92 14.43
C LEU A 136 8.43 15.51 13.13
N PHE A 137 7.16 15.26 12.83
CA PHE A 137 6.52 15.68 11.58
C PHE A 137 5.54 16.82 11.83
N ASP A 138 5.47 17.77 10.89
CA ASP A 138 4.45 18.82 10.90
C ASP A 138 3.05 18.21 10.69
N ARG A 139 2.97 17.14 9.88
CA ARG A 139 1.74 16.41 9.59
C ARG A 139 1.99 14.92 9.57
N PHE A 140 1.17 14.17 10.31
CA PHE A 140 1.27 12.72 10.38
C PHE A 140 -0.06 12.09 9.96
N TYR A 141 -0.05 11.37 8.84
CA TYR A 141 -1.24 10.76 8.25
C TYR A 141 -1.33 9.27 8.54
N VAL A 142 -2.54 8.80 8.84
CA VAL A 142 -2.90 7.39 8.98
C VAL A 142 -4.07 7.05 8.07
N PHE A 143 -4.07 5.83 7.55
CA PHE A 143 -5.12 5.34 6.66
C PHE A 143 -6.22 4.55 7.37
N ASP A 144 -5.94 3.96 8.53
CA ASP A 144 -6.94 3.25 9.32
C ASP A 144 -7.76 4.26 10.13
N ARG A 145 -9.09 4.24 9.95
CA ARG A 145 -10.01 5.10 10.70
C ARG A 145 -9.92 4.89 12.21
N ARG A 146 -9.63 3.67 12.66
CA ARG A 146 -9.48 3.39 14.11
C ARG A 146 -8.28 4.12 14.69
N ASP A 147 -7.18 4.19 13.95
CA ASP A 147 -5.99 4.93 14.37
C ASP A 147 -6.34 6.42 14.46
N ALA A 148 -6.97 6.98 13.42
CA ALA A 148 -7.37 8.40 13.37
C ALA A 148 -8.35 8.79 14.48
N SER A 149 -9.22 7.89 14.93
CA SER A 149 -10.19 8.14 16.01
C SER A 149 -9.60 8.03 17.42
N SER A 150 -8.32 7.68 17.58
CA SER A 150 -7.72 7.53 18.90
C SER A 150 -7.51 8.90 19.57
N GLU A 151 -8.18 9.11 20.70
CA GLU A 151 -8.22 10.39 21.45
C GLU A 151 -6.85 10.95 21.89
N SER A 152 -5.79 10.13 21.79
CA SER A 152 -4.44 10.44 22.26
C SER A 152 -3.48 10.95 21.18
N SER A 153 -3.92 11.24 19.95
CA SER A 153 -3.00 11.36 18.81
C SER A 153 -3.22 12.57 17.89
N ASN A 154 -2.12 13.18 17.44
CA ASN A 154 -2.09 14.23 16.41
C ASN A 154 -2.18 13.63 14.98
N TYR A 155 -3.03 12.63 14.77
CA TYR A 155 -3.17 11.98 13.48
C TYR A 155 -4.13 12.73 12.57
N LEU A 156 -3.75 12.81 11.30
CA LEU A 156 -4.63 13.21 10.21
C LEU A 156 -5.08 11.96 9.45
N SER A 157 -6.32 11.92 9.01
CA SER A 157 -6.80 10.80 8.18
C SER A 157 -6.50 11.06 6.72
N ALA A 158 -5.96 10.05 6.02
CA ALA A 158 -5.87 10.01 4.57
C ALA A 158 -6.08 8.59 4.09
N THR A 159 -6.91 8.39 3.07
CA THR A 159 -7.10 7.06 2.48
C THR A 159 -5.86 6.63 1.70
N ASN A 160 -5.82 5.36 1.27
CA ASN A 160 -5.01 5.00 0.11
C ASN A 160 -5.60 5.64 -1.17
N PHE A 161 -4.95 5.39 -2.30
CA PHE A 161 -5.24 6.06 -3.57
C PHE A 161 -5.03 5.10 -4.74
N TYR A 162 -5.39 5.54 -5.94
CA TYR A 162 -5.01 4.89 -7.20
C TYR A 162 -4.32 5.88 -8.14
N PHE A 163 -3.54 5.37 -9.09
CA PHE A 163 -2.88 6.19 -10.09
C PHE A 163 -3.74 6.33 -11.34
N GLY A 164 -4.49 7.43 -11.46
CA GLY A 164 -5.36 7.64 -12.61
C GLY A 164 -4.62 7.67 -13.96
N HIS A 165 -3.33 8.04 -13.99
CA HIS A 165 -2.52 8.04 -15.20
C HIS A 165 -2.17 6.64 -15.74
N LEU A 166 -2.35 5.59 -14.93
CA LEU A 166 -2.19 4.19 -15.35
C LEU A 166 -3.50 3.57 -15.86
N ASN A 167 -4.60 4.33 -15.89
CA ASN A 167 -5.88 3.82 -16.38
C ASN A 167 -5.89 3.75 -17.91
N HIS A 168 -5.71 2.55 -18.45
CA HIS A 168 -5.85 2.24 -19.87
C HIS A 168 -7.30 1.89 -20.20
N LYS A 169 -8.12 2.91 -20.47
CA LYS A 169 -9.57 2.78 -20.76
C LYS A 169 -9.86 1.95 -22.01
N GLU A 170 -8.88 1.80 -22.89
CA GLU A 170 -8.93 0.96 -24.09
C GLU A 170 -8.93 -0.54 -23.78
N ILE A 171 -8.48 -0.94 -22.59
CA ILE A 171 -8.46 -2.35 -22.18
C ILE A 171 -9.88 -2.79 -21.81
N ILE A 172 -10.43 -3.65 -22.68
CA ILE A 172 -11.70 -4.33 -22.43
C ILE A 172 -11.40 -5.53 -21.51
N PRO A 173 -11.95 -5.57 -20.29
CA PRO A 173 -11.68 -6.66 -19.36
C PRO A 173 -12.29 -7.97 -19.85
N LEU A 174 -11.61 -9.08 -19.57
CA LEU A 174 -12.14 -10.41 -19.80
C LEU A 174 -13.37 -10.65 -18.92
N LYS A 175 -14.47 -11.10 -19.53
CA LYS A 175 -15.73 -11.30 -18.81
C LYS A 175 -15.60 -12.42 -17.79
N LYS A 176 -16.26 -12.22 -16.65
CA LYS A 176 -16.34 -13.14 -15.51
C LYS A 176 -14.98 -13.50 -14.91
N THR A 177 -13.92 -12.74 -15.16
CA THR A 177 -12.61 -12.99 -14.54
C THR A 177 -12.41 -12.20 -13.25
N PHE A 178 -11.76 -12.84 -12.28
CA PHE A 178 -11.58 -12.33 -10.92
C PHE A 178 -10.09 -12.31 -10.58
N PHE A 179 -9.52 -11.13 -10.40
CA PHE A 179 -8.10 -10.97 -10.12
C PHE A 179 -7.81 -10.73 -8.65
N PHE A 180 -6.88 -11.51 -8.09
CA PHE A 180 -6.29 -11.27 -6.79
C PHE A 180 -4.77 -11.44 -6.88
N ILE A 181 -4.02 -10.59 -6.20
CA ILE A 181 -2.60 -10.80 -5.98
C ILE A 181 -2.20 -10.45 -4.55
N GLY A 182 -1.39 -11.31 -3.93
CA GLY A 182 -0.83 -11.07 -2.61
C GLY A 182 0.20 -12.11 -2.20
N SER A 183 0.89 -11.87 -1.08
CA SER A 183 1.76 -12.88 -0.47
C SER A 183 0.93 -14.00 0.16
N PHE A 184 1.38 -15.24 0.03
CA PHE A 184 0.76 -16.35 0.74
C PHE A 184 0.86 -16.14 2.26
N MET A 185 -0.27 -16.26 2.95
CA MET A 185 -0.36 -16.27 4.41
C MET A 185 -1.28 -17.41 4.82
N LYS A 186 -0.76 -18.35 5.63
CA LYS A 186 -1.53 -19.53 6.06
C LYS A 186 -2.88 -19.15 6.69
N CYS A 187 -2.92 -18.08 7.48
CA CYS A 187 -4.15 -17.58 8.11
C CYS A 187 -5.21 -17.05 7.14
N ARG A 188 -4.85 -16.75 5.88
CA ARG A 188 -5.77 -16.27 4.84
C ARG A 188 -6.13 -17.36 3.83
N TRP A 189 -5.43 -18.50 3.85
CA TRP A 189 -5.62 -19.55 2.87
C TRP A 189 -7.08 -19.99 2.78
N GLU A 190 -7.73 -20.21 3.92
CA GLU A 190 -9.09 -20.73 3.97
C GLU A 190 -10.10 -19.80 3.27
N GLU A 191 -10.00 -18.50 3.50
CA GLU A 191 -10.89 -17.53 2.89
C GLU A 191 -10.62 -17.37 1.39
N ILE A 192 -9.34 -17.35 0.99
CA ILE A 192 -8.95 -17.24 -0.42
C ILE A 192 -9.43 -18.47 -1.21
N GLN A 193 -9.21 -19.70 -0.70
CA GLN A 193 -9.67 -20.92 -1.37
C GLN A 193 -11.20 -21.00 -1.44
N ARG A 194 -11.90 -20.57 -0.39
CA ARG A 194 -13.37 -20.57 -0.34
C ARG A 194 -13.93 -19.61 -1.38
N THR A 195 -13.30 -18.45 -1.52
CA THR A 195 -13.69 -17.44 -2.51
C THR A 195 -13.41 -17.92 -3.93
N ALA A 196 -12.25 -18.52 -4.21
CA ALA A 196 -11.95 -19.11 -5.51
C ALA A 196 -12.98 -20.20 -5.90
N LYS A 197 -13.33 -21.09 -4.97
CA LYS A 197 -14.37 -22.11 -5.18
C LYS A 197 -15.75 -21.50 -5.43
N CYS A 198 -16.13 -20.48 -4.66
CA CYS A 198 -17.39 -19.75 -4.85
C CYS A 198 -17.47 -19.11 -6.24
N ILE A 199 -16.38 -18.50 -6.71
CA ILE A 199 -16.28 -17.93 -8.05
C ILE A 199 -16.53 -19.02 -9.11
N ILE A 200 -15.84 -20.16 -9.02
CA ILE A 200 -15.99 -21.28 -9.96
C ILE A 200 -17.42 -21.82 -9.97
N GLN A 201 -18.02 -21.98 -8.79
CA GLN A 201 -19.41 -22.45 -8.64
C GLN A 201 -20.45 -21.51 -9.25
N ASN A 202 -20.09 -20.24 -9.52
CA ASN A 202 -20.94 -19.23 -10.14
C ASN A 202 -20.47 -18.88 -11.58
N ASP A 203 -19.84 -19.84 -12.27
CA ASP A 203 -19.33 -19.71 -13.65
C ASP A 203 -18.31 -18.57 -13.84
N GLY A 204 -17.62 -18.17 -12.78
CA GLY A 204 -16.52 -17.22 -12.80
C GLY A 204 -15.16 -17.89 -12.99
N ILE A 205 -14.19 -17.11 -13.44
CA ILE A 205 -12.81 -17.54 -13.70
C ILE A 205 -11.87 -16.84 -12.70
N PRO A 206 -11.49 -17.50 -11.61
CA PRO A 206 -10.48 -16.97 -10.69
C PRO A 206 -9.09 -16.95 -11.34
N ASN A 207 -8.43 -15.79 -11.23
CA ASN A 207 -7.05 -15.54 -11.59
C ASN A 207 -6.31 -15.03 -10.34
N PHE A 208 -6.06 -15.91 -9.38
CA PHE A 208 -5.45 -15.56 -8.11
C PHE A 208 -3.96 -15.91 -8.13
N LEU A 209 -3.11 -14.92 -7.85
CA LEU A 209 -1.65 -15.06 -7.82
C LEU A 209 -1.15 -14.90 -6.37
N LEU A 210 -0.58 -15.97 -5.81
CA LEU A 210 -0.03 -15.97 -4.46
C LEU A 210 1.50 -16.07 -4.47
N PHE A 211 2.16 -15.05 -3.96
CA PHE A 211 3.62 -15.02 -3.86
C PHE A 211 4.14 -15.85 -2.69
N THR A 212 5.09 -16.76 -2.93
CA THR A 212 5.85 -17.48 -1.91
C THR A 212 7.22 -17.92 -2.48
N LYS A 213 8.26 -17.92 -1.64
CA LYS A 213 9.56 -18.54 -1.96
C LYS A 213 9.73 -19.94 -1.36
N ASP A 214 8.74 -20.39 -0.59
CA ASP A 214 8.78 -21.70 0.06
C ASP A 214 8.13 -22.74 -0.84
N GLU A 215 8.96 -23.58 -1.44
CA GLU A 215 8.53 -24.69 -2.32
C GLU A 215 7.66 -25.72 -1.58
N ASN A 216 7.77 -25.83 -0.25
CA ASN A 216 6.89 -26.73 0.50
C ASN A 216 5.44 -26.23 0.45
N ILE A 217 5.23 -24.92 0.43
CA ILE A 217 3.90 -24.31 0.36
C ILE A 217 3.26 -24.65 -0.99
N THR A 218 4.01 -24.51 -2.09
CA THR A 218 3.48 -24.79 -3.44
C THR A 218 3.10 -26.26 -3.63
N ASN A 219 3.71 -27.17 -2.88
CA ASN A 219 3.40 -28.60 -2.94
C ASN A 219 2.23 -29.00 -2.02
N HIS A 220 1.99 -28.29 -0.92
CA HIS A 220 0.97 -28.65 0.08
C HIS A 220 -0.37 -27.92 -0.11
N TYR A 221 -0.35 -26.72 -0.69
CA TYR A 221 -1.54 -25.92 -0.88
C TYR A 221 -1.90 -25.88 -2.35
N THR A 222 -3.06 -26.41 -2.71
CA THR A 222 -3.57 -26.42 -4.09
C THR A 222 -5.06 -26.09 -4.09
N CYS A 223 -5.48 -25.31 -5.08
CA CYS A 223 -6.88 -24.99 -5.33
C CYS A 223 -6.99 -24.49 -6.77
N ASP A 224 -8.00 -24.94 -7.49
CA ASP A 224 -8.31 -24.42 -8.82
C ASP A 224 -8.51 -22.90 -8.75
N GLY A 225 -7.96 -22.19 -9.73
CA GLY A 225 -7.98 -20.74 -9.77
C GLY A 225 -6.87 -20.02 -9.03
N ILE A 226 -6.03 -20.74 -8.28
CA ILE A 226 -4.93 -20.18 -7.51
C ILE A 226 -3.60 -20.67 -8.06
N LYS A 227 -2.75 -19.73 -8.49
CA LYS A 227 -1.39 -19.98 -8.94
C LYS A 227 -0.39 -19.40 -7.94
N PHE A 228 0.58 -20.20 -7.55
CA PHE A 228 1.72 -19.72 -6.79
C PHE A 228 2.80 -19.15 -7.71
N ILE A 229 3.38 -18.02 -7.30
CA ILE A 229 4.49 -17.36 -8.00
C ILE A 229 5.66 -17.19 -7.03
N ASP A 230 6.88 -17.38 -7.53
CA ASP A 230 8.13 -17.24 -6.76
C ASP A 230 8.86 -15.91 -7.02
N THR A 231 8.38 -15.18 -8.03
CA THR A 231 8.90 -13.91 -8.49
C THR A 231 7.84 -12.83 -8.26
N PRO A 232 8.15 -11.75 -7.52
CA PRO A 232 7.18 -10.69 -7.29
C PRO A 232 6.85 -9.97 -8.59
N ILE A 233 5.57 -9.70 -8.81
CA ILE A 233 5.09 -8.86 -9.91
C ILE A 233 5.21 -7.40 -9.47
N ASN A 234 5.72 -6.54 -10.35
CA ASN A 234 5.84 -5.12 -10.06
C ASN A 234 4.47 -4.42 -10.11
N TYR A 235 4.40 -3.20 -9.60
CA TYR A 235 3.16 -2.47 -9.47
C TYR A 235 2.48 -2.20 -10.83
N GLU A 236 3.19 -1.68 -11.83
CA GLU A 236 2.59 -1.38 -13.15
C GLU A 236 2.02 -2.64 -13.83
N GLU A 237 2.74 -3.77 -13.74
CA GLU A 237 2.25 -5.05 -14.28
C GLU A 237 1.03 -5.56 -13.50
N THR A 238 0.98 -5.32 -12.18
CA THR A 238 -0.22 -5.59 -11.38
C THR A 238 -1.41 -4.75 -11.84
N ILE A 239 -1.19 -3.49 -12.24
CA ILE A 239 -2.25 -2.63 -12.78
C ILE A 239 -2.71 -3.14 -14.14
N LYS A 240 -1.83 -3.59 -15.03
CA LYS A 240 -2.25 -4.22 -16.30
C LYS A 240 -3.13 -5.44 -16.07
N LEU A 241 -2.72 -6.35 -15.19
CA LEU A 241 -3.53 -7.51 -14.83
C LEU A 241 -4.88 -7.10 -14.21
N THR A 242 -4.89 -6.05 -13.40
CA THR A 242 -6.13 -5.48 -12.86
C THR A 242 -7.06 -4.97 -13.97
N LEU A 243 -6.51 -4.32 -14.99
CA LEU A 243 -7.28 -3.80 -16.13
C LEU A 243 -7.76 -4.92 -17.06
N GLU A 244 -7.01 -6.01 -17.22
CA GLU A 244 -7.42 -7.17 -18.03
C GLU A 244 -8.56 -7.97 -17.40
N ASN A 245 -8.84 -7.79 -16.10
CA ASN A 245 -9.85 -8.56 -15.38
C ASN A 245 -11.08 -7.71 -15.03
N GLN A 246 -12.27 -8.32 -15.07
CA GLN A 246 -13.53 -7.60 -14.83
C GLN A 246 -13.73 -7.25 -13.35
N VAL A 247 -13.31 -8.17 -12.46
CA VAL A 247 -13.51 -8.06 -11.03
C VAL A 247 -12.18 -8.10 -10.30
N VAL A 248 -11.96 -7.16 -9.40
CA VAL A 248 -10.87 -7.17 -8.44
C VAL A 248 -11.36 -7.84 -7.16
N VAL A 249 -10.54 -8.72 -6.59
CA VAL A 249 -10.80 -9.34 -5.30
C VAL A 249 -9.84 -8.77 -4.27
N ASP A 250 -10.35 -8.45 -3.09
CA ASP A 250 -9.57 -7.97 -1.95
C ASP A 250 -9.94 -8.75 -0.69
N PHE A 251 -8.95 -9.01 0.18
CA PHE A 251 -9.25 -9.52 1.51
C PHE A 251 -8.53 -8.68 2.56
N LEU A 252 -9.32 -8.19 3.51
CA LEU A 252 -8.89 -7.51 4.71
C LEU A 252 -7.92 -8.39 5.49
N THR A 253 -6.91 -7.74 6.05
CA THR A 253 -6.03 -8.41 7.00
C THR A 253 -6.48 -8.08 8.41
N ASN A 254 -6.47 -9.06 9.31
CA ASN A 254 -7.01 -8.93 10.69
C ASN A 254 -6.28 -7.90 11.58
N VAL A 255 -5.32 -7.15 11.02
CA VAL A 255 -4.47 -6.19 11.75
C VAL A 255 -4.93 -4.74 11.58
N HIS A 256 -5.82 -4.44 10.63
CA HIS A 256 -6.35 -3.10 10.38
C HIS A 256 -7.79 -3.17 9.82
N THR A 257 -8.50 -2.04 9.80
CA THR A 257 -9.82 -1.88 9.17
C THR A 257 -9.78 -1.02 7.90
N GLY A 258 -8.67 -0.30 7.67
CA GLY A 258 -8.49 0.55 6.50
C GLY A 258 -8.57 -0.22 5.17
N LEU A 259 -9.03 0.47 4.11
CA LEU A 259 -9.14 -0.08 2.76
C LEU A 259 -7.77 -0.18 2.08
N SER A 260 -7.52 -1.32 1.41
CA SER A 260 -6.29 -1.54 0.67
C SER A 260 -6.25 -0.72 -0.64
N PHE A 261 -5.06 -0.62 -1.25
CA PHE A 261 -4.89 -0.04 -2.59
C PHE A 261 -5.82 -0.67 -3.64
N ARG A 262 -6.04 -1.99 -3.58
CA ARG A 262 -6.89 -2.72 -4.55
C ARG A 262 -8.32 -2.20 -4.59
N VAL A 263 -8.85 -1.72 -3.46
CA VAL A 263 -10.20 -1.15 -3.42
C VAL A 263 -10.25 0.15 -4.23
N PHE A 264 -9.27 1.02 -4.04
CA PHE A 264 -9.17 2.29 -4.78
C PHE A 264 -8.83 2.09 -6.26
N GLU A 265 -8.00 1.10 -6.57
CA GLU A 265 -7.70 0.68 -7.94
C GLU A 265 -8.96 0.13 -8.64
N ALA A 266 -9.73 -0.73 -7.97
CA ALA A 266 -10.96 -1.27 -8.52
C ALA A 266 -11.95 -0.16 -8.90
N ILE A 267 -12.24 0.77 -7.99
CA ILE A 267 -13.17 1.88 -8.28
C ILE A 267 -12.58 2.85 -9.31
N GLY A 268 -11.29 3.18 -9.20
CA GLY A 268 -10.61 4.15 -10.06
C GLY A 268 -10.49 3.69 -11.52
N TYR A 269 -10.45 2.37 -11.73
CA TYR A 269 -10.41 1.74 -13.05
C TYR A 269 -11.75 1.13 -13.49
N GLN A 270 -12.84 1.45 -12.78
CA GLN A 270 -14.19 0.96 -13.08
C GLN A 270 -14.27 -0.57 -13.20
N ARG A 271 -13.61 -1.26 -12.28
CA ARG A 271 -13.72 -2.70 -12.08
C ARG A 271 -14.67 -2.97 -10.92
N LYS A 272 -15.44 -4.06 -11.03
CA LYS A 272 -16.23 -4.56 -9.89
C LYS A 272 -15.27 -5.00 -8.79
N LEU A 273 -15.73 -4.94 -7.55
CA LEU A 273 -14.96 -5.35 -6.38
C LEU A 273 -15.68 -6.47 -5.63
N VAL A 274 -14.96 -7.54 -5.29
CA VAL A 274 -15.36 -8.50 -4.27
C VAL A 274 -14.43 -8.31 -3.08
N THR A 275 -14.99 -8.12 -1.88
CA THR A 275 -14.18 -7.95 -0.66
C THR A 275 -14.86 -8.51 0.57
N ASN A 276 -14.11 -8.91 1.59
CA ASN A 276 -14.65 -9.18 2.93
C ASN A 276 -14.63 -7.93 3.84
N ASN A 277 -14.11 -6.80 3.37
CA ASN A 277 -14.03 -5.59 4.17
C ASN A 277 -15.36 -4.83 4.16
N VAL A 278 -16.17 -4.99 5.22
CA VAL A 278 -17.48 -4.33 5.36
C VAL A 278 -17.40 -2.80 5.40
N ASP A 279 -16.24 -2.23 5.75
CA ASP A 279 -16.04 -0.79 5.89
C ASP A 279 -16.24 -0.02 4.59
N VAL A 280 -16.18 -0.69 3.43
CA VAL A 280 -16.48 -0.10 2.11
C VAL A 280 -17.85 0.57 2.07
N LYS A 281 -18.83 0.11 2.86
CA LYS A 281 -20.17 0.72 2.97
C LYS A 281 -20.14 2.16 3.48
N ASN A 282 -19.07 2.55 4.19
CA ASN A 282 -18.92 3.87 4.80
C ASN A 282 -18.13 4.85 3.91
N TYR A 283 -18.03 4.60 2.60
CA TYR A 283 -17.35 5.47 1.64
C TYR A 283 -18.34 5.96 0.58
N ASP A 284 -18.11 7.17 0.08
CA ASP A 284 -19.00 7.87 -0.86
C ASP A 284 -19.02 7.24 -2.27
N PHE A 285 -18.10 6.33 -2.58
CA PHE A 285 -18.11 5.53 -3.80
C PHE A 285 -18.91 4.22 -3.70
N TYR A 286 -19.47 3.88 -2.53
CA TYR A 286 -20.14 2.59 -2.36
C TYR A 286 -21.39 2.49 -3.24
N HIS A 287 -21.44 1.44 -4.05
CA HIS A 287 -22.64 1.05 -4.77
C HIS A 287 -22.75 -0.49 -4.80
N PRO A 288 -23.91 -1.09 -4.46
CA PRO A 288 -24.05 -2.55 -4.42
C PRO A 288 -23.78 -3.21 -5.78
N ASN A 289 -24.11 -2.56 -6.91
CA ASN A 289 -23.79 -3.11 -8.23
C ASN A 289 -22.28 -3.12 -8.53
N ASN A 290 -21.47 -2.32 -7.83
CA ASN A 290 -20.04 -2.24 -8.05
C ASN A 290 -19.27 -3.10 -7.06
N ILE A 291 -19.81 -3.30 -5.85
CA ILE A 291 -19.14 -3.94 -4.73
C ILE A 291 -19.99 -5.09 -4.18
N TYR A 292 -19.38 -6.27 -4.08
CA TYR A 292 -19.94 -7.44 -3.44
C TYR A 292 -19.16 -7.74 -2.16
N ILE A 293 -19.87 -7.81 -1.03
CA ILE A 293 -19.25 -8.07 0.27
C ILE A 293 -19.42 -9.54 0.65
N LEU A 294 -18.31 -10.27 0.72
CA LEU A 294 -18.27 -11.68 1.10
C LEU A 294 -18.96 -11.86 2.46
N ASP A 295 -19.79 -12.89 2.56
CA ASP A 295 -20.56 -13.27 3.76
C ASP A 295 -21.52 -12.19 4.31
N ASN A 296 -21.74 -11.09 3.58
CA ASN A 296 -22.61 -9.98 3.96
C ASN A 296 -23.52 -9.56 2.80
N GLU A 297 -23.98 -10.54 2.01
CA GLU A 297 -24.79 -10.31 0.81
C GLU A 297 -26.00 -11.23 0.74
N THR A 298 -27.10 -10.69 0.23
CA THR A 298 -28.32 -11.44 -0.09
C THR A 298 -28.36 -11.90 -1.54
N ARG A 299 -27.56 -11.27 -2.40
CA ARG A 299 -27.45 -11.56 -3.84
C ARG A 299 -26.50 -12.72 -4.06
N SER A 300 -26.76 -13.53 -5.08
CA SER A 300 -25.74 -14.50 -5.51
C SER A 300 -24.56 -13.78 -6.17
N LEU A 301 -23.40 -14.43 -6.18
CA LEU A 301 -22.23 -13.90 -6.89
C LEU A 301 -22.52 -13.82 -8.40
N ALA A 302 -23.28 -14.77 -8.95
CA ALA A 302 -23.73 -14.75 -10.35
C ALA A 302 -24.58 -13.52 -10.69
N ASP A 303 -25.55 -13.17 -9.84
CA ASP A 303 -26.38 -11.97 -10.03
C ASP A 303 -25.52 -10.71 -10.03
N PHE A 304 -24.62 -10.59 -9.04
CA PHE A 304 -23.71 -9.45 -8.93
C PHE A 304 -22.84 -9.26 -10.17
N ILE A 305 -22.31 -10.33 -10.76
CA ILE A 305 -21.45 -10.25 -11.96
C ILE A 305 -22.24 -9.68 -13.14
N ASN A 306 -23.51 -10.06 -13.28
CA ASN A 306 -24.35 -9.71 -14.42
C ASN A 306 -24.94 -8.30 -14.33
N GLU A 307 -25.02 -7.71 -13.13
CA GLU A 307 -25.42 -6.31 -12.95
C GLU A 307 -24.46 -5.36 -13.68
N PRO A 308 -24.95 -4.30 -14.35
CA PRO A 308 -24.08 -3.29 -14.95
C PRO A 308 -23.30 -2.53 -13.86
N TYR A 309 -22.08 -2.12 -14.19
CA TYR A 309 -21.31 -1.21 -13.33
C TYR A 309 -21.97 0.18 -13.34
N ILE A 310 -22.16 0.76 -12.17
CA ILE A 310 -22.67 2.12 -12.00
C ILE A 310 -21.49 3.08 -11.95
N VAL A 311 -21.42 3.99 -12.92
CA VAL A 311 -20.34 4.99 -13.00
C VAL A 311 -20.38 5.86 -11.75
N ILE A 312 -19.24 5.94 -11.07
CA ILE A 312 -19.04 6.81 -9.90
C ILE A 312 -18.79 8.23 -10.39
N GLU A 313 -19.37 9.21 -9.71
CA GLU A 313 -19.18 10.63 -10.03
C GLU A 313 -17.70 11.02 -10.02
N ASP A 314 -17.28 11.83 -11.00
CA ASP A 314 -15.88 12.22 -11.15
C ASP A 314 -15.34 12.95 -9.90
N GLU A 315 -16.16 13.77 -9.23
CA GLU A 315 -15.76 14.45 -7.99
C GLU A 315 -15.39 13.46 -6.89
N VAL A 316 -16.14 12.34 -6.78
CA VAL A 316 -15.85 11.27 -5.83
C VAL A 316 -14.55 10.56 -6.22
N LEU A 317 -14.39 10.18 -7.49
CA LEU A 317 -13.16 9.51 -7.96
C LEU A 317 -11.91 10.37 -7.76
N GLN A 318 -12.01 11.68 -8.02
CA GLN A 318 -10.89 12.60 -7.84
C GLN A 318 -10.39 12.67 -6.39
N LYS A 319 -11.24 12.42 -5.37
CA LYS A 319 -10.78 12.35 -3.96
C LYS A 319 -9.73 11.26 -3.73
N TYR A 320 -9.79 10.18 -4.49
CA TYR A 320 -8.95 8.98 -4.35
C TYR A 320 -7.86 8.88 -5.41
N ASN A 321 -7.81 9.82 -6.35
CA ASN A 321 -6.75 9.91 -7.33
C ASN A 321 -5.45 10.41 -6.67
N PHE A 322 -4.33 9.76 -6.97
CA PHE A 322 -3.01 10.12 -6.42
C PHE A 322 -2.70 11.62 -6.54
N ASP A 323 -3.03 12.27 -7.67
CA ASP A 323 -2.70 13.68 -7.91
C ASP A 323 -3.41 14.61 -6.93
N ARG A 324 -4.69 14.35 -6.64
CA ARG A 324 -5.46 15.13 -5.66
C ARG A 324 -5.04 14.76 -4.25
N TRP A 325 -4.79 13.47 -4.01
CA TRP A 325 -4.34 12.96 -2.72
C TRP A 325 -3.02 13.62 -2.29
N ILE A 326 -2.01 13.63 -3.17
CA ILE A 326 -0.71 14.24 -2.87
C ILE A 326 -0.85 15.75 -2.70
N LYS A 327 -1.63 16.42 -3.54
CA LYS A 327 -1.90 17.85 -3.40
C LYS A 327 -2.47 18.18 -2.02
N ASN A 328 -3.49 17.44 -1.58
CA ASN A 328 -4.11 17.64 -0.27
C ASN A 328 -3.14 17.39 0.89
N MET A 329 -2.23 16.41 0.76
CA MET A 329 -1.23 16.14 1.78
C MET A 329 -0.21 17.28 1.91
N LEU A 330 0.24 17.84 0.79
CA LEU A 330 1.27 18.86 0.76
C LEU A 330 0.72 20.26 1.13
N GLU A 331 -0.48 20.62 0.66
CA GLU A 331 -1.03 21.98 0.79
C GLU A 331 -1.80 22.22 2.09
N ASN A 332 -2.54 21.24 2.61
CA ASN A 332 -3.37 21.44 3.80
C ASN A 332 -2.60 21.47 5.12
#